data_AF-A0A6L6XY71-F1
#
_entry.id   AF-A0A6L6XY71-F1
#
_cell.length_a   1.000
_cell.length_b   1.000
_cell.length_c   1.000
_cell.angle_alpha   90.00
_cell.angle_beta   90.00
_cell.angle_gamma   90.00
#
_symmetry.space_group_name_H-M   'P 1'
#
loop_
_entity.id
_entity.type
_entity.pdbx_description
1 polymer ?
#
loop_
_entity_poly.entity_id
_entity_poly.type
_entity_poly.pdbx_seq_one_letter_code
_entity_poly.pdbx_strand_id
1 'polypeptide(L)'
;MPLPERMKPAKISRQKLKELADVAEEILSQIDNGADEDDAGLKALIDDWNRQAVNPYEFSDFRDFSSWTDAKNFTRMAFNQEKYFADLAWDELVQIISFVCNAEGKESEQSYALGLLEKNFNANPSDLIYWPNEWFQDEDMLHVDLTPEEIAGYLMAKSGRLLSDAPQIDLRYPIPPSAAS
;
A
#
# COMPACT_ATOMS: atom_id res chain seq x y z
N MET A 1 12.18 12.36 -0.39
CA MET A 1 11.59 13.15 -1.51
C MET A 1 10.08 13.00 -1.49
N PRO A 2 9.27 14.01 -1.84
CA PRO A 2 7.81 13.87 -1.88
C PRO A 2 7.35 12.99 -3.06
N LEU A 3 6.13 12.45 -2.97
CA LEU A 3 5.48 11.77 -4.10
C LEU A 3 5.27 12.74 -5.28
N PRO A 4 5.33 12.24 -6.54
CA PRO A 4 5.01 13.03 -7.73
C PRO A 4 3.65 13.72 -7.61
N GLU A 5 3.52 14.98 -8.05
CA GLU A 5 2.30 15.79 -7.83
C GLU A 5 1.02 15.10 -8.32
N ARG A 6 1.07 14.44 -9.49
CA ARG A 6 -0.07 13.73 -10.08
C ARG A 6 -0.41 12.41 -9.38
N MET A 7 0.46 11.97 -8.48
CA MET A 7 0.38 10.71 -7.71
C MET A 7 0.25 11.00 -6.22
N LYS A 8 -0.26 12.17 -5.84
CA LYS A 8 -0.62 12.44 -4.45
C LYS A 8 -2.00 11.84 -4.14
N PRO A 9 -2.20 11.32 -2.92
CA PRO A 9 -3.48 10.75 -2.52
C PRO A 9 -4.59 11.81 -2.59
N ALA A 10 -5.82 11.34 -2.83
CA ALA A 10 -6.98 12.22 -2.90
C ALA A 10 -7.19 12.93 -1.55
N LYS A 11 -7.53 14.23 -1.60
CA LYS A 11 -7.80 15.00 -0.39
C LYS A 11 -9.21 14.70 0.13
N ILE A 12 -9.29 14.05 1.28
CA ILE A 12 -10.51 13.99 2.08
C ILE A 12 -10.69 15.27 2.90
N SER A 13 -11.93 15.76 3.04
CA SER A 13 -12.21 16.89 3.92
C SER A 13 -11.93 16.51 5.38
N ARG A 14 -11.45 17.46 6.19
CA ARG A 14 -11.17 17.20 7.63
C ARG A 14 -12.43 16.77 8.39
N GLN A 15 -13.59 17.29 8.00
CA GLN A 15 -14.86 16.93 8.61
C GLN A 15 -15.22 15.47 8.31
N LYS A 16 -15.26 15.08 7.03
CA LYS A 16 -15.57 13.70 6.63
C LYS A 16 -14.57 12.70 7.21
N LEU A 17 -13.29 13.05 7.24
CA LEU A 17 -12.26 12.21 7.84
C LEU A 17 -12.52 11.99 9.34
N LYS A 18 -12.91 13.03 10.06
CA LYS A 18 -13.23 12.91 11.48
C LYS A 18 -14.46 12.04 11.68
N GLU A 19 -15.54 12.33 10.97
CA GLU A 19 -16.80 11.58 11.09
C GLU A 19 -16.61 10.08 10.86
N LEU A 20 -15.89 9.69 9.80
CA LEU A 20 -15.63 8.28 9.53
C LEU A 20 -14.60 7.64 10.47
N ALA A 21 -13.62 8.39 10.97
CA ALA A 21 -12.70 7.88 11.98
C ALA A 21 -13.41 7.62 13.31
N ASP A 22 -14.30 8.53 13.74
CA ASP A 22 -15.10 8.37 14.96
C ASP A 22 -16.00 7.11 14.83
N VAL A 23 -16.59 6.84 13.64
CA VAL A 23 -17.35 5.61 13.39
C VAL A 23 -16.47 4.36 13.38
N ALA A 24 -15.26 4.42 12.83
CA ALA A 24 -14.34 3.27 12.87
C ALA A 24 -13.92 2.90 14.32
N GLU A 25 -13.74 3.90 15.19
CA GLU A 25 -13.52 3.69 16.62
C GLU A 25 -14.76 3.09 17.31
N GLU A 26 -15.97 3.50 16.93
CA GLU A 26 -17.21 2.92 17.43
C GLU A 26 -17.35 1.44 17.03
N ILE A 27 -17.07 1.10 15.77
CA ILE A 27 -17.06 -0.28 15.27
C ILE A 27 -16.07 -1.12 16.09
N LEU A 28 -14.83 -0.67 16.24
CA LEU A 28 -13.82 -1.37 17.05
C LEU A 28 -14.29 -1.56 18.49
N SER A 29 -14.86 -0.51 19.10
CA SER A 29 -15.35 -0.59 20.46
C SER A 29 -16.49 -1.61 20.62
N GLN A 30 -17.39 -1.73 19.65
CA GLN A 30 -18.43 -2.77 19.68
C GLN A 30 -17.82 -4.17 19.60
N ILE A 31 -16.83 -4.37 18.74
CA ILE A 31 -16.09 -5.64 18.61
C ILE A 31 -15.39 -6.00 19.92
N ASP A 32 -14.67 -5.05 20.53
CA ASP A 32 -13.98 -5.23 21.81
C ASP A 32 -14.95 -5.58 22.96
N ASN A 33 -16.20 -5.14 22.86
CA ASN A 33 -17.27 -5.45 23.81
C ASN A 33 -18.03 -6.75 23.47
N GLY A 34 -17.58 -7.52 22.47
CA GLY A 34 -18.06 -8.86 22.17
C GLY A 34 -19.06 -8.96 21.03
N ALA A 35 -19.28 -7.89 20.24
CA ALA A 35 -19.98 -8.02 18.97
C ALA A 35 -19.10 -8.81 17.98
N ASP A 36 -19.69 -9.79 17.31
CA ASP A 36 -19.01 -10.60 16.32
C ASP A 36 -19.44 -10.22 14.90
N GLU A 37 -18.87 -10.92 13.92
CA GLU A 37 -19.16 -10.67 12.51
C GLU A 37 -20.62 -10.91 12.14
N ASP A 38 -21.43 -11.54 12.99
CA ASP A 38 -22.85 -11.84 12.76
C ASP A 38 -23.82 -10.84 13.39
N ASP A 39 -23.33 -9.92 14.22
CA ASP A 39 -24.15 -8.87 14.80
C ASP A 39 -24.73 -7.95 13.71
N ALA A 40 -26.07 -7.92 13.63
CA ALA A 40 -26.78 -7.18 12.58
C ALA A 40 -26.59 -5.66 12.68
N GLY A 41 -26.39 -5.12 13.89
CA GLY A 41 -26.13 -3.70 14.10
C GLY A 41 -24.73 -3.32 13.63
N LEU A 42 -23.74 -4.14 14.00
CA LEU A 42 -22.35 -3.98 13.57
C LEU A 42 -22.21 -4.09 12.05
N LYS A 43 -22.83 -5.11 11.42
CA LYS A 43 -22.88 -5.24 9.95
C LYS A 43 -23.42 -3.98 9.29
N ALA A 44 -24.53 -3.44 9.79
CA ALA A 44 -25.13 -2.23 9.24
C ALA A 44 -24.22 -1.00 9.37
N LEU A 45 -23.45 -0.90 10.47
CA LEU A 45 -22.50 0.18 10.71
C LEU A 45 -21.28 0.09 9.77
N ILE A 46 -20.72 -1.12 9.61
CA ILE A 46 -19.65 -1.39 8.64
C ILE A 46 -20.11 -1.08 7.22
N ASP A 47 -21.32 -1.53 6.84
CA ASP A 47 -21.90 -1.26 5.53
C ASP A 47 -22.11 0.24 5.27
N ASP A 48 -22.53 0.99 6.28
CA ASP A 48 -22.71 2.44 6.15
C ASP A 48 -21.38 3.17 6.01
N TRP A 49 -20.37 2.74 6.76
CA TRP A 49 -19.01 3.25 6.64
C TRP A 49 -18.43 2.96 5.24
N ASN A 50 -18.53 1.70 4.78
CA ASN A 50 -18.02 1.25 3.48
C ASN A 50 -18.73 1.93 2.31
N ARG A 51 -20.03 2.25 2.42
CA ARG A 51 -20.77 3.03 1.41
C ARG A 51 -20.19 4.43 1.19
N GLN A 52 -19.43 4.95 2.14
CA GLN A 52 -18.82 6.28 2.05
C GLN A 52 -17.35 6.27 1.63
N ALA A 53 -16.69 5.11 1.76
CA ALA A 53 -15.31 4.85 1.40
C ALA A 53 -15.15 4.57 -0.11
N VAL A 54 -13.90 4.63 -0.59
CA VAL A 54 -13.58 4.24 -1.97
C VAL A 54 -13.24 2.75 -2.03
N ASN A 55 -12.44 2.29 -1.07
CA ASN A 55 -12.10 0.89 -0.89
C ASN A 55 -12.84 0.38 0.36
N PRO A 56 -13.74 -0.61 0.21
CA PRO A 56 -14.41 -1.20 1.36
C PRO A 56 -13.44 -2.08 2.15
N TYR A 57 -13.70 -2.21 3.46
CA TYR A 57 -12.98 -3.07 4.38
C TYR A 57 -13.90 -4.12 5.00
N GLU A 58 -13.32 -5.25 5.36
CA GLU A 58 -14.00 -6.38 5.98
C GLU A 58 -13.98 -6.26 7.52
N PHE A 59 -14.80 -7.06 8.20
CA PHE A 59 -14.85 -7.10 9.67
C PHE A 59 -13.46 -7.25 10.32
N SER A 60 -12.60 -8.12 9.77
CA SER A 60 -11.25 -8.34 10.28
C SER A 60 -10.39 -7.09 10.22
N ASP A 61 -10.55 -6.26 9.19
CA ASP A 61 -9.79 -5.01 9.06
C ASP A 61 -10.18 -4.03 10.18
N PHE A 62 -11.47 -3.92 10.48
CA PHE A 62 -11.96 -3.08 11.59
C PHE A 62 -11.53 -3.61 12.96
N ARG A 63 -11.48 -4.93 13.13
CA ARG A 63 -10.97 -5.56 14.36
C ARG A 63 -9.48 -5.30 14.55
N ASP A 64 -8.70 -5.42 13.48
CA ASP A 64 -7.25 -5.54 13.57
C ASP A 64 -6.51 -4.21 13.32
N PHE A 65 -7.15 -3.16 12.80
CA PHE A 65 -6.43 -1.93 12.44
C PHE A 65 -5.64 -1.31 13.59
N SER A 66 -6.15 -1.41 14.82
CA SER A 66 -5.51 -0.83 16.02
C SER A 66 -4.17 -1.48 16.36
N SER A 67 -3.87 -2.65 15.78
CA SER A 67 -2.58 -3.34 15.95
C SER A 67 -1.45 -2.73 15.10
N TRP A 68 -1.78 -1.96 14.06
CA TRP A 68 -0.79 -1.41 13.14
C TRP A 68 -0.98 0.08 12.81
N THR A 69 -2.18 0.65 12.99
CA THR A 69 -2.45 2.07 12.71
C THR A 69 -3.52 2.69 13.63
N ASP A 70 -3.79 3.99 13.44
CA ASP A 70 -4.89 4.72 14.07
C ASP A 70 -6.11 4.84 13.16
N ALA A 71 -7.30 5.10 13.74
CA ALA A 71 -8.55 5.19 13.00
C ALA A 71 -8.55 6.28 11.90
N LYS A 72 -7.77 7.35 12.06
CA LYS A 72 -7.67 8.41 11.04
C LYS A 72 -6.84 7.96 9.85
N ASN A 73 -5.73 7.26 10.08
CA ASN A 73 -4.91 6.71 9.01
C ASN A 73 -5.62 5.55 8.31
N PHE A 74 -6.22 4.64 9.07
CA PHE A 74 -7.12 3.60 8.54
C PHE A 74 -8.21 4.20 7.62
N THR A 75 -8.90 5.24 8.11
CA THR A 75 -9.90 5.94 7.29
C THR A 75 -9.27 6.58 6.06
N ARG A 76 -8.11 7.25 6.15
CA ARG A 76 -7.46 7.83 4.96
C ARG A 76 -7.16 6.76 3.90
N MET A 77 -6.69 5.59 4.32
CA MET A 77 -6.35 4.49 3.42
C MET A 77 -7.58 3.99 2.64
N ALA A 78 -8.75 3.96 3.26
CA ALA A 78 -10.01 3.65 2.57
C ALA A 78 -10.41 4.65 1.46
N PHE A 79 -9.80 5.84 1.41
CA PHE A 79 -10.00 6.84 0.35
C PHE A 79 -8.86 6.89 -0.67
N ASN A 80 -7.84 6.06 -0.49
CA ASN A 80 -6.77 5.96 -1.46
C ASN A 80 -7.32 5.48 -2.80
N GLN A 81 -6.78 6.05 -3.87
CA GLN A 81 -7.10 5.65 -5.24
C GLN A 81 -5.79 5.34 -5.92
N GLU A 82 -5.29 4.13 -5.71
CA GLU A 82 -4.12 3.61 -6.39
C GLU A 82 -4.46 3.48 -7.87
N LYS A 83 -3.68 4.14 -8.72
CA LYS A 83 -3.94 4.17 -10.16
C LYS A 83 -2.82 3.51 -10.92
N TYR A 84 -3.21 2.83 -11.99
CA TYR A 84 -2.28 2.42 -13.02
C TYR A 84 -1.98 3.64 -13.92
N PHE A 85 -0.71 3.96 -14.10
CA PHE A 85 -0.27 5.06 -14.95
C PHE A 85 0.40 4.51 -16.20
N ALA A 86 -0.30 4.44 -17.33
CA ALA A 86 0.27 3.86 -18.57
C ALA A 86 1.55 4.59 -19.03
N ASP A 87 1.63 5.89 -18.75
CA ASP A 87 2.73 6.80 -19.05
C ASP A 87 3.61 7.08 -17.82
N LEU A 88 3.73 6.12 -16.89
CA LEU A 88 4.63 6.24 -15.74
C LEU A 88 6.06 6.45 -16.22
N ALA A 89 6.68 7.56 -15.82
CA ALA A 89 8.07 7.86 -16.14
C ALA A 89 9.03 7.17 -15.16
N TRP A 90 10.25 6.92 -15.61
CA TRP A 90 11.30 6.29 -14.82
C TRP A 90 11.61 7.08 -13.54
N ASP A 91 11.72 8.40 -13.64
CA ASP A 91 12.01 9.28 -12.50
C ASP A 91 10.88 9.30 -11.47
N GLU A 92 9.62 9.20 -11.91
CA GLU A 92 8.46 9.08 -11.04
C GLU A 92 8.46 7.75 -10.27
N LEU A 93 8.79 6.64 -10.95
CA LEU A 93 8.94 5.34 -10.29
C LEU A 93 10.02 5.40 -9.20
N VAL A 94 11.21 5.91 -9.54
CA VAL A 94 12.32 6.07 -8.58
C VAL A 94 11.92 6.99 -7.42
N GLN A 95 11.16 8.04 -7.69
CA GLN A 95 10.63 8.93 -6.64
C GLN A 95 9.67 8.21 -5.69
N ILE A 96 8.75 7.38 -6.19
CA ILE A 96 7.82 6.61 -5.35
C ILE A 96 8.61 5.64 -4.45
N ILE A 97 9.56 4.90 -5.01
CA ILE A 97 10.38 3.96 -4.24
C ILE A 97 11.22 4.71 -3.21
N SER A 98 11.85 5.82 -3.60
CA SER A 98 12.63 6.66 -2.68
C SER A 98 11.77 7.23 -1.56
N PHE A 99 10.51 7.57 -1.82
CA PHE A 99 9.57 8.01 -0.78
C PHE A 99 9.35 6.92 0.27
N VAL A 100 9.19 5.67 -0.17
CA VAL A 100 9.00 4.51 0.72
C VAL A 100 10.28 4.17 1.48
N CYS A 101 11.41 3.97 0.79
CA CYS A 101 12.68 3.59 1.41
C CYS A 101 13.19 4.62 2.44
N ASN A 102 12.89 5.91 2.25
CA ASN A 102 13.27 6.97 3.19
C ASN A 102 12.21 7.25 4.27
N ALA A 103 11.14 6.45 4.36
CA ALA A 103 10.05 6.62 5.33
C ALA A 103 9.45 8.03 5.36
N GLU A 104 9.27 8.64 4.19
CA GLU A 104 8.77 10.00 4.04
C GLU A 104 7.25 10.12 4.27
N GLY A 105 6.78 11.28 4.74
CA GLY A 105 5.34 11.51 4.93
C GLY A 105 4.72 10.68 6.06
N LYS A 106 3.39 10.48 6.00
CA LYS A 106 2.62 9.75 7.02
C LYS A 106 2.40 8.30 6.59
N GLU A 107 2.05 7.46 7.55
CA GLU A 107 1.72 6.05 7.33
C GLU A 107 0.69 5.82 6.20
N SER A 108 -0.40 6.61 6.18
CA SER A 108 -1.38 6.55 5.07
C SER A 108 -0.81 6.88 3.69
N GLU A 109 0.22 7.74 3.62
CA GLU A 109 0.92 8.07 2.38
C GLU A 109 1.94 6.98 2.01
N GLN A 110 2.58 6.34 3.00
CA GLN A 110 3.44 5.18 2.81
C GLN A 110 2.67 3.98 2.26
N SER A 111 1.52 3.66 2.87
CA SER A 111 0.62 2.61 2.37
C SER A 111 0.13 2.93 0.96
N TYR A 112 -0.21 4.19 0.68
CA TYR A 112 -0.59 4.62 -0.66
C TYR A 112 0.53 4.42 -1.69
N ALA A 113 1.76 4.80 -1.35
CA ALA A 113 2.92 4.66 -2.22
C ALA A 113 3.21 3.19 -2.55
N LEU A 114 3.14 2.29 -1.56
CA LEU A 114 3.23 0.85 -1.77
C LEU A 114 2.11 0.33 -2.67
N GLY A 115 0.87 0.79 -2.44
CA GLY A 115 -0.28 0.46 -3.28
C GLY A 115 -0.11 0.92 -4.74
N LEU A 116 0.52 2.08 -4.98
CA LEU A 116 0.87 2.53 -6.32
C LEU A 116 1.86 1.58 -7.00
N LEU A 117 2.91 1.15 -6.30
CA LEU A 117 3.87 0.18 -6.83
C LEU A 117 3.16 -1.15 -7.17
N GLU A 118 2.31 -1.64 -6.27
CA GLU A 118 1.57 -2.89 -6.46
C GLU A 118 0.62 -2.78 -7.66
N LYS A 119 -0.14 -1.69 -7.77
CA LYS A 119 -1.06 -1.47 -8.90
C LYS A 119 -0.35 -1.37 -10.25
N ASN A 120 0.89 -0.88 -10.26
CA ASN A 120 1.64 -0.64 -11.49
C ASN A 120 2.50 -1.83 -11.92
N PHE A 121 2.92 -2.71 -11.01
CA PHE A 121 3.85 -3.80 -11.29
C PHE A 121 3.37 -5.18 -10.83
N ASN A 122 2.47 -5.30 -9.84
CA ASN A 122 1.98 -6.61 -9.35
C ASN A 122 3.14 -7.59 -9.08
N ALA A 123 4.13 -7.12 -8.33
CA ALA A 123 5.43 -7.77 -8.18
C ALA A 123 5.89 -7.83 -6.71
N ASN A 124 4.96 -7.71 -5.75
CA ASN A 124 5.20 -7.69 -4.31
C ASN A 124 6.30 -6.68 -3.89
N PRO A 125 6.10 -5.36 -4.12
CA PRO A 125 7.07 -4.33 -3.77
C PRO A 125 7.31 -4.24 -2.26
N SER A 126 6.30 -4.57 -1.43
CA SER A 126 6.44 -4.61 0.02
C SER A 126 7.52 -5.61 0.43
N ASP A 127 7.44 -6.85 -0.06
CA ASP A 127 8.44 -7.89 0.25
C ASP A 127 9.81 -7.48 -0.28
N LEU A 128 9.90 -6.96 -1.51
CA LEU A 128 11.18 -6.52 -2.07
C LEU A 128 11.88 -5.44 -1.22
N ILE A 129 11.11 -4.53 -0.63
CA ILE A 129 11.63 -3.40 0.14
C ILE A 129 11.94 -3.79 1.59
N TYR A 130 11.07 -4.56 2.24
CA TYR A 130 11.17 -4.84 3.68
C TYR A 130 11.69 -6.24 4.01
N TRP A 131 11.47 -7.21 3.13
CA TRP A 131 11.79 -8.62 3.30
C TRP A 131 12.44 -9.20 2.04
N PRO A 132 13.57 -8.63 1.57
CA PRO A 132 14.17 -9.04 0.31
C PRO A 132 14.50 -10.53 0.27
N ASN A 133 14.84 -11.16 1.41
CA ASN A 133 15.00 -12.61 1.51
C ASN A 133 13.76 -13.38 1.03
N GLU A 134 12.57 -12.98 1.48
CA GLU A 134 11.31 -13.59 1.07
C GLU A 134 11.05 -13.32 -0.42
N TRP A 135 11.29 -12.08 -0.86
CA TRP A 135 11.07 -11.72 -2.26
C TRP A 135 11.95 -12.52 -3.20
N PHE A 136 13.25 -12.65 -2.90
CA PHE A 136 14.26 -13.39 -3.66
C PHE A 136 14.23 -14.91 -3.43
N GLN A 137 13.52 -15.38 -2.39
CA GLN A 137 13.51 -16.76 -1.94
C GLN A 137 14.91 -17.26 -1.53
N ASP A 138 15.65 -16.40 -0.84
CA ASP A 138 17.01 -16.65 -0.36
C ASP A 138 17.20 -16.01 1.02
N GLU A 139 17.32 -16.85 2.05
CA GLU A 139 17.47 -16.44 3.47
C GLU A 139 18.69 -15.54 3.70
N ASP A 140 19.74 -15.68 2.90
CA ASP A 140 20.96 -14.88 3.04
C ASP A 140 20.78 -13.43 2.54
N MET A 141 19.65 -13.13 1.88
CA MET A 141 19.39 -11.82 1.27
C MET A 141 18.63 -10.83 2.16
N LEU A 142 18.38 -11.14 3.43
CA LEU A 142 17.60 -10.28 4.34
C LEU A 142 18.19 -8.86 4.48
N HIS A 143 19.52 -8.74 4.40
CA HIS A 143 20.25 -7.47 4.57
C HIS A 143 20.81 -6.91 3.27
N VAL A 144 20.29 -7.33 2.11
CA VAL A 144 20.70 -6.75 0.84
C VAL A 144 20.27 -5.28 0.77
N ASP A 145 21.22 -4.42 0.48
CA ASP A 145 20.98 -2.99 0.29
C ASP A 145 20.80 -2.72 -1.21
N LEU A 146 19.54 -2.55 -1.63
CA LEU A 146 19.18 -2.22 -3.00
C LEU A 146 18.89 -0.72 -3.11
N THR A 147 19.43 -0.07 -4.14
CA THR A 147 19.07 1.32 -4.42
C THR A 147 17.64 1.40 -4.97
N PRO A 148 16.98 2.58 -4.91
CA PRO A 148 15.67 2.77 -5.52
C PRO A 148 15.62 2.38 -7.01
N GLU A 149 16.68 2.62 -7.77
CA GLU A 149 16.81 2.24 -9.17
C GLU A 149 16.88 0.72 -9.35
N GLU A 150 17.57 0.01 -8.47
CA GLU A 150 17.64 -1.44 -8.52
C GLU A 150 16.29 -2.07 -8.18
N ILE A 151 15.61 -1.56 -7.15
CA ILE A 151 14.25 -1.96 -6.79
C ILE A 151 13.32 -1.74 -8.00
N ALA A 152 13.40 -0.58 -8.65
CA ALA A 152 12.64 -0.29 -9.87
C ALA A 152 12.92 -1.32 -10.98
N GLY A 153 14.19 -1.66 -11.20
CA GLY A 153 14.61 -2.69 -12.15
C GLY A 153 13.99 -4.06 -11.83
N TYR A 154 14.02 -4.49 -10.58
CA TYR A 154 13.42 -5.76 -10.15
C TYR A 154 11.89 -5.78 -10.32
N LEU A 155 11.20 -4.69 -9.99
CA LEU A 155 9.76 -4.57 -10.19
C LEU A 155 9.38 -4.65 -11.67
N MET A 156 10.09 -3.92 -12.53
CA MET A 156 9.89 -3.97 -13.98
C MET A 156 10.14 -5.37 -14.55
N ALA A 157 11.22 -6.02 -14.12
CA ALA A 157 11.59 -7.31 -14.66
C ALA A 157 10.68 -8.44 -14.16
N LYS A 158 10.25 -8.43 -12.90
CA LYS A 158 9.30 -9.43 -12.36
C LYS A 158 7.88 -9.27 -12.91
N SER A 159 7.46 -8.03 -13.17
CA SER A 159 6.14 -7.72 -13.73
C SER A 159 6.05 -7.91 -15.26
N GLY A 160 7.19 -7.91 -15.95
CA GLY A 160 7.25 -7.82 -17.40
C GLY A 160 6.88 -6.44 -17.97
N ARG A 161 6.66 -5.44 -17.11
CA ARG A 161 6.31 -4.09 -17.52
C ARG A 161 7.57 -3.27 -17.77
N LEU A 162 7.72 -2.80 -19.01
CA LEU A 162 8.81 -1.91 -19.41
C LEU A 162 8.35 -0.45 -19.47
N LEU A 163 9.13 0.46 -18.90
CA LEU A 163 8.95 1.90 -19.08
C LEU A 163 9.84 2.38 -20.23
N SER A 164 9.31 3.23 -21.11
CA SER A 164 9.99 3.60 -22.36
C SER A 164 11.25 4.44 -22.17
N ASP A 165 11.34 5.14 -21.04
CA ASP A 165 12.43 6.05 -20.66
C ASP A 165 13.35 5.43 -19.59
N ALA A 166 13.12 4.17 -19.18
CA ALA A 166 13.99 3.49 -18.23
C ALA A 166 15.39 3.27 -18.83
N PRO A 167 16.46 3.54 -18.05
CA PRO A 167 17.80 3.15 -18.47
C PRO A 167 17.95 1.63 -18.47
N GLN A 168 18.98 1.13 -19.16
CA GLN A 168 19.39 -0.26 -18.97
C GLN A 168 19.92 -0.43 -17.55
N ILE A 169 19.41 -1.43 -16.83
CA ILE A 169 19.81 -1.74 -15.46
C ILE A 169 20.22 -3.19 -15.39
N ASP A 170 21.44 -3.41 -14.89
CA ASP A 170 21.96 -4.73 -14.64
C ASP A 170 21.52 -5.19 -13.25
N LEU A 171 20.67 -6.20 -13.19
CA LEU A 171 20.19 -6.77 -11.94
C LEU A 171 21.28 -7.66 -11.34
N ARG A 172 21.74 -7.32 -10.12
CA ARG A 172 22.81 -8.03 -9.41
C ARG A 172 22.46 -9.48 -9.06
N TYR A 173 21.19 -9.77 -8.87
CA TYR A 173 20.67 -11.05 -8.40
C TYR A 173 19.62 -11.60 -9.37
N PRO A 174 19.47 -12.92 -9.47
CA PRO A 174 18.46 -13.52 -10.33
C PRO A 174 17.05 -13.19 -9.83
N ILE A 175 16.12 -13.07 -10.77
CA ILE A 175 14.70 -12.93 -10.43
C ILE A 175 14.17 -14.32 -10.07
N PRO A 176 13.47 -14.46 -8.94
CA PRO A 176 12.89 -15.73 -8.54
C PRO A 176 11.80 -16.14 -9.54
N PRO A 177 11.61 -17.45 -9.75
CA PRO A 177 10.58 -17.94 -10.65
C PRO A 177 9.20 -17.45 -10.18
N SER A 178 8.37 -16.99 -11.11
CA SER A 178 6.96 -16.72 -10.81
C SER A 178 6.32 -18.00 -10.28
N ALA A 179 5.62 -17.92 -9.15
CA ALA A 179 4.84 -19.04 -8.66
C ALA A 179 3.90 -19.50 -9.79
N ALA A 180 4.03 -20.76 -10.22
CA ALA A 180 3.17 -21.33 -11.24
C ALA A 180 1.72 -21.20 -10.77
N SER A 181 0.91 -20.51 -11.57
CA SER A 181 -0.54 -20.37 -11.35
C SER A 181 -1.26 -21.70 -11.49
#